data_AF-A0A812RY51-F1
#
_entry.id   AF-A0A812RY51-F1
#
_cell.length_a   1.000
_cell.length_b   1.000
_cell.length_c   1.000
_cell.angle_alpha   90.00
_cell.angle_beta   90.00
_cell.angle_gamma   90.00
#
_symmetry.space_group_name_H-M   'P 1'
#
loop_
_entity.id
_entity.type
_entity.pdbx_description
1 polymer ?
#
loop_
_entity_poly.entity_id
_entity_poly.type
_entity_poly.pdbx_seq_one_letter_code
_entity_poly.pdbx_strand_id
1 'polypeptide(L)'
;VWIKPPGAGPLVFHRDSPYFDFVPEDVITIWIALDPMVPEIGPLQYAVGSHRWGEGRRGTAAQFFDSNHQQLMADAAKHEGLRLEEVELISVLVPQGGAGIHDGRTWH
;
A
#
# COMPACT_ATOMS: atom_id res chain seq x y z
N VAL A 1 6.22 -14.53 -0.92
CA VAL A 1 5.22 -14.73 -1.98
C VAL A 1 3.85 -14.48 -1.38
N TRP A 2 3.03 -13.62 -2.00
CA TRP A 2 1.71 -13.26 -1.51
C TRP A 2 0.63 -13.99 -2.32
N ILE A 3 -0.36 -14.55 -1.65
CA ILE A 3 -1.47 -15.29 -2.28
C ILE A 3 -2.78 -14.79 -1.67
N LYS A 4 -3.75 -14.44 -2.53
CA LYS A 4 -5.12 -14.10 -2.14
C LYS A 4 -6.08 -15.13 -2.72
N PRO A 5 -6.58 -16.09 -1.91
CA PRO A 5 -7.63 -17.00 -2.34
C PRO A 5 -8.94 -16.25 -2.67
N PRO A 6 -9.84 -16.83 -3.49
CA PRO A 6 -11.16 -16.26 -3.74
C PRO A 6 -11.92 -15.97 -2.43
N GLY A 7 -12.50 -14.78 -2.34
CA GLY A 7 -13.25 -14.33 -1.16
C GLY A 7 -12.39 -13.80 -0.01
N ALA A 8 -11.07 -13.78 -0.13
CA ALA A 8 -10.20 -13.10 0.83
C ALA A 8 -10.46 -11.58 0.82
N GLY A 9 -10.57 -10.97 2.00
CA GLY A 9 -10.73 -9.52 2.13
C GLY A 9 -9.47 -8.75 1.72
N PRO A 10 -9.55 -7.41 1.58
CA PRO A 10 -8.40 -6.56 1.27
C PRO A 10 -7.32 -6.63 2.37
N LEU A 11 -6.08 -6.31 2.01
CA LEU A 11 -5.09 -5.95 3.04
C LEU A 11 -5.40 -4.54 3.54
N VAL A 12 -5.11 -4.26 4.80
CA VAL A 12 -5.09 -2.88 5.29
C VAL A 12 -3.99 -2.10 4.61
N PHE A 13 -4.25 -0.82 4.33
CA PHE A 13 -3.23 0.10 3.85
C PHE A 13 -2.10 0.17 4.87
N HIS A 14 -0.87 0.07 4.39
CA HIS A 14 0.32 0.12 5.23
C HIS A 14 1.52 0.71 4.48
N ARG A 15 2.65 0.81 5.18
CA ARG A 15 3.95 1.19 4.61
C ARG A 15 4.95 0.09 4.88
N ASP A 16 5.87 -0.12 3.95
CA ASP A 16 6.88 -1.16 4.01
C ASP A 16 8.06 -0.77 4.91
N SER A 17 8.53 0.48 4.81
CA SER A 17 9.76 0.93 5.49
C SER A 17 9.79 0.69 7.00
N PRO A 18 8.70 0.82 7.78
CA PRO A 18 8.78 0.61 9.22
C PRO A 18 8.80 -0.86 9.64
N TYR A 19 8.59 -1.82 8.73
CA TYR A 19 8.84 -3.24 8.98
C TYR A 19 10.32 -3.60 8.89
N PHE A 20 11.12 -2.77 8.23
CA PHE A 20 12.53 -3.00 8.02
C PHE A 20 13.38 -2.14 8.96
N ASP A 21 14.56 -2.65 9.32
CA ASP A 21 15.55 -1.91 10.12
C ASP A 21 16.85 -1.74 9.34
N PHE A 22 16.73 -1.23 8.12
CA PHE A 22 17.87 -0.97 7.24
C PHE A 22 18.51 0.39 7.54
N VAL A 23 19.80 0.50 7.19
CA VAL A 23 20.56 1.75 7.22
C VAL A 23 21.29 1.88 5.88
N PRO A 24 20.93 2.85 5.00
CA PRO A 24 19.85 3.84 5.16
C PRO A 24 18.44 3.19 5.17
N GLU A 25 17.44 3.92 5.66
CA GLU A 25 16.06 3.42 5.79
C GLU A 25 15.26 3.41 4.47
N ASP A 26 15.84 3.95 3.39
CA ASP A 26 15.22 3.97 2.07
C ASP A 26 15.11 2.55 1.48
N VAL A 27 13.88 2.16 1.14
CA VAL A 27 13.56 0.87 0.53
C VAL A 27 12.75 1.11 -0.73
N ILE A 28 13.02 0.35 -1.78
CA ILE A 28 12.14 0.23 -2.94
C ILE A 28 11.61 -1.20 -2.98
N THR A 29 10.30 -1.33 -3.11
CA THR A 29 9.64 -2.63 -3.29
C THR A 29 9.25 -2.79 -4.76
N ILE A 30 9.59 -3.95 -5.33
CA ILE A 30 9.15 -4.38 -6.66
C ILE A 30 8.15 -5.52 -6.46
N TRP A 31 6.88 -5.22 -6.69
CA TRP A 31 5.81 -6.21 -6.64
C TRP A 31 5.57 -6.74 -8.05
N ILE A 32 5.68 -8.07 -8.25
CA ILE A 32 5.54 -8.71 -9.56
C ILE A 32 4.24 -9.53 -9.59
N ALA A 33 3.40 -9.25 -10.58
CA ALA A 33 2.15 -9.95 -10.81
C ALA A 33 2.40 -11.36 -11.33
N LEU A 34 1.94 -12.37 -10.59
CA LEU A 34 1.97 -13.77 -11.05
C LEU A 34 0.68 -14.18 -11.77
N ASP A 35 -0.34 -13.33 -11.72
CA ASP A 35 -1.63 -13.45 -12.41
C ASP A 35 -1.95 -12.13 -13.13
N PRO A 36 -2.84 -12.09 -14.14
CA PRO A 36 -3.28 -10.83 -14.73
C PRO A 36 -4.04 -9.98 -13.71
N MET A 37 -3.56 -8.76 -13.44
CA MET A 37 -4.20 -7.84 -12.48
C MET A 37 -5.37 -7.11 -13.12
N VAL A 38 -6.56 -7.62 -12.87
CA VAL A 38 -7.86 -7.01 -13.20
C VAL A 38 -8.53 -6.48 -11.91
N PRO A 39 -9.44 -5.50 -11.99
CA PRO A 39 -10.04 -4.88 -10.80
C PRO A 39 -10.67 -5.87 -9.82
N GLU A 40 -11.26 -6.97 -10.33
CA GLU A 40 -12.05 -7.91 -9.55
C GLU A 40 -11.22 -8.80 -8.62
N ILE A 41 -9.91 -8.93 -8.86
CA ILE A 41 -9.03 -9.81 -8.07
C ILE A 41 -8.25 -9.08 -6.96
N GLY A 42 -8.55 -7.80 -6.74
CA GLY A 42 -7.93 -7.00 -5.68
C GLY A 42 -6.46 -6.66 -5.97
N PRO A 43 -6.17 -5.93 -7.05
CA PRO A 43 -4.81 -5.47 -7.35
C PRO A 43 -4.27 -4.57 -6.24
N LEU A 44 -2.94 -4.50 -6.15
CA LEU A 44 -2.25 -3.52 -5.31
C LEU A 44 -2.74 -2.10 -5.63
N GLN A 45 -2.96 -1.28 -4.61
CA GLN A 45 -3.33 0.12 -4.76
C GLN A 45 -2.26 1.03 -4.20
N TYR A 46 -2.13 2.24 -4.72
CA TYR A 46 -1.22 3.26 -4.20
C TYR A 46 -1.97 4.53 -3.88
N ALA A 47 -1.70 5.13 -2.73
CA ALA A 47 -2.01 6.52 -2.46
C ALA A 47 -0.95 7.41 -3.12
N VAL A 48 -1.34 8.11 -4.19
CA VAL A 48 -0.41 8.87 -5.03
C VAL A 48 0.28 9.96 -4.21
N GLY A 49 1.61 10.01 -4.29
CA GLY A 49 2.43 11.01 -3.60
C GLY A 49 2.65 10.77 -2.09
N SER A 50 2.05 9.73 -1.51
CA SER A 50 2.04 9.54 -0.05
C SER A 50 3.40 9.17 0.55
N HIS A 51 4.37 8.75 -0.26
CA HIS A 51 5.77 8.53 0.16
C HIS A 51 6.45 9.80 0.70
N ARG A 52 5.85 10.97 0.45
CA ARG A 52 6.34 12.28 0.90
C ARG A 52 5.72 12.74 2.22
N TRP A 53 4.75 12.00 2.75
CA TRP A 53 4.04 12.36 3.98
C TRP A 53 4.93 12.18 5.22
N GLY A 54 4.84 13.13 6.15
CA GLY A 54 5.70 13.30 7.31
C GLY A 54 5.34 12.38 8.48
N GLU A 55 5.65 11.09 8.36
CA GLU A 55 5.24 10.11 9.38
C GLU A 55 6.37 9.28 10.03
N GLY A 56 7.63 9.54 9.68
CA GLY A 56 8.78 8.78 10.20
C GLY A 56 8.59 7.28 10.03
N ARG A 57 8.79 6.49 11.09
CA ARG A 57 8.62 5.02 11.12
C ARG A 57 7.22 4.53 11.55
N ARG A 58 6.15 5.26 11.22
CA ARG A 58 4.74 4.85 11.48
C ARG A 58 4.12 4.08 10.30
N GLY A 59 2.94 3.49 10.45
CA GLY A 59 2.22 2.83 9.33
C GLY A 59 2.42 1.32 9.23
N THR A 60 2.84 0.67 10.33
CA THR A 60 2.70 -0.79 10.48
C THR A 60 1.26 -1.13 10.85
N ALA A 61 0.76 -2.20 10.25
CA ALA A 61 -0.49 -2.84 10.62
C ALA A 61 -0.24 -3.90 11.69
N ALA A 62 -0.96 -3.81 12.82
CA ALA A 62 -0.99 -4.87 13.82
C ALA A 62 -1.83 -6.08 13.36
N GLN A 63 -2.83 -5.84 12.50
CA GLN A 63 -3.65 -6.84 11.83
C GLN A 63 -3.81 -6.45 10.36
N PHE A 64 -3.52 -7.39 9.45
CA PHE A 64 -3.54 -7.13 8.01
C PHE A 64 -4.91 -7.30 7.36
N PHE A 65 -5.89 -7.85 8.07
CA PHE A 65 -7.25 -8.07 7.58
C PHE A 65 -8.22 -7.37 8.52
N ASP A 66 -8.76 -6.24 8.08
CA ASP A 66 -9.73 -5.43 8.80
C ASP A 66 -10.78 -4.93 7.80
N SER A 67 -12.03 -4.78 8.25
CA SER A 67 -13.10 -4.25 7.42
C SER A 67 -12.88 -2.76 7.07
N ASN A 68 -12.22 -2.01 7.95
CA ASN A 68 -11.82 -0.62 7.72
C ASN A 68 -10.36 -0.51 7.26
N HIS A 69 -10.07 -1.18 6.15
CA HIS A 69 -8.72 -1.31 5.59
C HIS A 69 -8.03 0.01 5.23
N GLN A 70 -8.77 1.12 5.07
CA GLN A 70 -8.19 2.44 4.73
C GLN A 70 -7.91 3.34 5.94
N GLN A 71 -8.32 2.94 7.15
CA GLN A 71 -8.29 3.83 8.33
C GLN A 71 -6.89 4.41 8.62
N LEU A 72 -5.85 3.56 8.56
CA LEU A 72 -4.49 3.99 8.85
C LEU A 72 -4.00 5.05 7.85
N MET A 73 -4.25 4.84 6.56
CA MET A 73 -3.91 5.81 5.52
C MET A 73 -4.76 7.08 5.63
N ALA A 74 -6.05 6.96 6.00
CA ALA A 74 -6.91 8.11 6.20
C ALA A 74 -6.43 8.99 7.38
N ASP A 75 -5.94 8.39 8.46
CA ASP A 75 -5.39 9.12 9.59
C ASP A 75 -4.04 9.76 9.25
N ALA A 76 -3.21 9.10 8.44
CA ALA A 76 -1.99 9.68 7.88
C ALA A 76 -2.29 10.90 6.99
N ALA A 77 -3.26 10.78 6.08
CA ALA A 77 -3.69 11.87 5.22
C ALA A 77 -4.17 13.08 6.04
N LYS A 78 -4.92 12.87 7.12
CA LYS A 78 -5.36 13.95 8.02
C LYS A 78 -4.19 14.68 8.67
N HIS A 79 -3.11 13.99 9.04
CA HIS A 79 -1.92 14.64 9.59
C HIS A 79 -1.24 15.56 8.56
N GLU A 80 -1.38 15.27 7.27
CA GLU A 80 -0.95 16.12 6.16
C GLU A 80 -1.96 17.23 5.81
N GLY A 81 -3.07 17.34 6.55
CA GLY A 81 -4.14 18.30 6.28
C GLY A 81 -5.06 17.92 5.12
N LEU A 82 -5.02 16.65 4.67
CA LEU A 82 -5.86 16.13 3.60
C LEU A 82 -7.08 15.39 4.16
N ARG A 83 -8.20 15.46 3.44
CA ARG A 83 -9.35 14.58 3.62
C ARG A 83 -9.18 13.34 2.75
N LEU A 84 -9.82 12.23 3.12
CA LEU A 84 -9.64 10.95 2.43
C LEU A 84 -10.07 11.05 0.94
N GLU A 85 -11.11 11.81 0.65
CA GLU A 85 -11.58 12.05 -0.73
C GLU A 85 -10.61 12.86 -1.59
N GLU A 86 -9.61 13.52 -0.98
CA GLU A 86 -8.53 14.23 -1.67
C GLU A 86 -7.34 13.31 -1.98
N VAL A 87 -7.30 12.11 -1.38
CA VAL A 87 -6.27 11.12 -1.65
C VAL A 87 -6.59 10.40 -2.95
N GLU A 88 -5.76 10.61 -3.96
CA GLU A 88 -5.85 9.85 -5.21
C GLU A 88 -5.35 8.41 -4.98
N LEU A 89 -6.22 7.43 -5.22
CA LEU A 89 -5.89 6.02 -5.19
C LEU A 89 -5.82 5.47 -6.61
N ILE A 90 -4.70 4.84 -6.96
CA ILE A 90 -4.53 4.16 -8.24
C ILE A 90 -4.32 2.66 -8.04
N SER A 91 -4.91 1.83 -8.89
CA SER A 91 -4.70 0.38 -8.90
C SER A 91 -3.61 -0.01 -9.89
N VAL A 92 -2.74 -0.94 -9.52
CA VAL A 92 -1.72 -1.52 -10.39
C VAL A 92 -2.34 -2.58 -11.29
N LEU A 93 -2.87 -2.15 -12.44
CA LEU A 93 -3.49 -3.01 -13.45
C LEU A 93 -2.49 -3.40 -14.54
N VAL A 94 -1.82 -4.53 -14.35
CA VAL A 94 -0.74 -5.04 -15.22
C VAL A 94 -1.01 -6.49 -15.65
N PRO A 95 -0.51 -6.93 -16.82
CA PRO A 95 -0.61 -8.34 -17.21
C PRO A 95 0.24 -9.23 -16.27
N GLN A 96 0.06 -10.55 -16.39
CA GLN A 96 0.96 -11.51 -15.75
C GLN A 96 2.42 -11.21 -16.15
N GLY A 97 3.32 -11.20 -15.16
CA GLY A 97 4.72 -10.80 -15.31
C GLY A 97 4.97 -9.29 -15.27
N GLY A 98 3.92 -8.45 -15.29
CA GLY A 98 4.02 -7.02 -15.03
C GLY A 98 4.34 -6.71 -13.57
N ALA A 99 4.68 -5.46 -13.28
CA ALA A 99 5.11 -5.07 -11.94
C ALA A 99 4.62 -3.68 -11.52
N GLY A 100 4.45 -3.51 -10.21
CA GLY A 100 4.38 -2.22 -9.53
C GLY A 100 5.67 -1.96 -8.78
N ILE A 101 6.15 -0.72 -8.78
CA ILE A 101 7.37 -0.31 -8.07
C ILE A 101 7.00 0.87 -7.19
N HIS A 102 7.36 0.82 -5.92
CA HIS A 102 7.07 1.90 -4.98
C HIS A 102 8.17 2.09 -3.94
N ASP A 103 8.27 3.31 -3.44
CA ASP A 103 9.07 3.65 -2.26
C ASP A 103 8.43 3.05 -1.01
N GLY A 104 9.23 2.55 -0.07
CA GLY A 104 8.75 1.88 1.13
C GLY A 104 7.89 2.77 2.05
N ARG A 105 7.91 4.09 1.85
CA ARG A 105 7.03 5.05 2.54
C ARG A 105 5.67 5.25 1.85
N THR A 106 5.46 4.64 0.67
CA THR A 106 4.19 4.72 -0.04
C THR A 106 3.13 3.94 0.73
N TRP A 107 1.96 4.56 0.89
CA TRP A 107 0.78 3.92 1.46
C TRP A 107 0.13 3.10 0.37
N HIS A 108 0.01 1.79 0.61
CA HIS A 108 -0.41 0.80 -0.37
C HIS A 108 -1.17 -0.37 0.25
#